data_AF-A0A918SY03-F1
#
_entry.id   AF-A0A918SY03-F1
#
_cell.length_a   1.000
_cell.length_b   1.000
_cell.length_c   1.000
_cell.angle_alpha   90.00
_cell.angle_beta   90.00
_cell.angle_gamma   90.00
#
_symmetry.space_group_name_H-M   'P 1'
#
loop_
_entity.id
_entity.type
_entity.pdbx_description
1 polymer ?
#
loop_
_entity_poly.entity_id
_entity_poly.type
_entity_poly.pdbx_seq_one_letter_code
_entity_poly.pdbx_strand_id
1 'polypeptide(L)'
;MDKNATRTLREHRKRLHEAGERAYAYEIEHDPKNRLCKTLCPHLRAAGFDVTPAAKRTQLKRIIGLLFAAQDHRPMFHVEGTELPLCWNSPKNWEFAYIKYEWGHVMSRNQNAASCHSLENLGLYSARCNQHIQTSLDVPELMQYGGIIAQRVSIVLTNRRKLFASQAWQEAVSALREISPNNSSKPNPLRGSA
;
A
#
# COMPACT_ATOMS: atom_id res chain seq x y z
N MET A 1 1.15 32.45 -7.65
CA MET A 1 0.39 31.45 -6.85
C MET A 1 1.07 31.33 -5.51
N ASP A 2 0.36 31.73 -4.46
CA ASP A 2 0.91 31.83 -3.11
C ASP A 2 1.23 30.43 -2.58
N LYS A 3 2.51 30.16 -2.30
CA LYS A 3 3.01 28.85 -1.86
C LYS A 3 2.82 28.62 -0.36
N ASN A 4 2.24 29.59 0.37
CA ASN A 4 2.18 29.61 1.83
C ASN A 4 0.78 29.78 2.43
N ALA A 5 -0.29 29.58 1.66
CA ALA A 5 -1.60 29.41 2.29
C ALA A 5 -1.60 28.10 3.10
N THR A 6 -1.51 28.20 4.43
CA THR A 6 -1.69 27.09 5.36
C THR A 6 -3.06 26.48 5.10
N ARG A 7 -3.11 25.38 4.37
CA ARG A 7 -4.36 24.67 4.07
C ARG A 7 -4.89 24.05 5.35
N THR A 8 -6.21 23.96 5.48
CA THR A 8 -6.86 23.24 6.59
C THR A 8 -7.18 21.79 6.19
N LEU A 9 -7.38 20.93 7.19
CA LEU A 9 -7.86 19.56 6.95
C LEU A 9 -9.21 19.55 6.20
N ARG A 10 -10.11 20.49 6.54
CA ARG A 10 -11.43 20.60 5.91
C ARG A 10 -11.30 20.91 4.41
N GLU A 11 -10.44 21.84 4.04
CA GLU A 11 -10.16 22.16 2.63
C GLU A 11 -9.56 20.99 1.87
N HIS A 12 -8.61 20.28 2.47
CA HIS A 12 -8.04 19.08 1.84
C HIS A 12 -9.09 18.00 1.60
N ARG A 13 -9.97 17.73 2.59
CA ARG A 13 -11.06 16.76 2.46
C ARG A 13 -12.11 17.17 1.43
N LYS A 14 -12.42 18.47 1.31
CA LYS A 14 -13.28 18.99 0.23
C LYS A 14 -12.70 18.70 -1.15
N ARG A 15 -11.40 18.96 -1.34
CA ARG A 15 -10.72 18.67 -2.62
C ARG A 15 -10.69 17.18 -2.96
N LEU A 16 -10.52 16.31 -1.96
CA LEU A 16 -10.64 14.86 -2.15
C LEU A 16 -12.07 14.47 -2.56
N HIS A 17 -13.08 15.08 -1.93
CA HIS A 17 -14.48 14.84 -2.27
C HIS A 17 -14.81 15.29 -3.70
N GLU A 18 -14.41 16.51 -4.07
CA GLU A 18 -14.61 17.09 -5.41
C GLU A 18 -13.90 16.28 -6.51
N ALA A 19 -12.77 15.65 -6.19
CA ALA A 19 -12.06 14.77 -7.12
C ALA A 19 -12.74 13.40 -7.32
N GLY A 20 -13.72 13.04 -6.48
CA GLY A 20 -14.50 11.80 -6.60
C GLY A 20 -13.63 10.54 -6.62
N GLU A 21 -13.98 9.58 -7.49
CA GLU A 21 -13.23 8.32 -7.66
C GLU A 21 -11.75 8.51 -7.96
N ARG A 22 -11.40 9.58 -8.69
CA ARG A 22 -10.01 9.88 -9.02
C ARG A 22 -9.18 10.17 -7.76
N ALA A 23 -9.79 10.65 -6.69
CA ALA A 23 -9.09 10.84 -5.43
C ALA A 23 -8.46 9.55 -4.91
N TYR A 24 -9.05 8.38 -5.21
CA TYR A 24 -8.57 7.09 -4.72
C TYR A 24 -7.74 6.32 -5.74
N ALA A 25 -8.06 6.45 -7.04
CA ALA A 25 -7.37 5.69 -8.09
C ALA A 25 -6.10 6.37 -8.62
N TYR A 26 -6.02 7.71 -8.54
CA TYR A 26 -4.99 8.48 -9.25
C TYR A 26 -3.56 8.03 -8.97
N GLU A 27 -3.19 7.82 -7.69
CA GLU A 27 -1.82 7.39 -7.39
C GLU A 27 -1.53 6.00 -7.95
N ILE A 28 -2.47 5.06 -7.87
CA ILE A 28 -2.29 3.70 -8.37
C ILE A 28 -2.06 3.70 -9.88
N GLU A 29 -2.81 4.52 -10.61
CA GLU A 29 -2.75 4.61 -12.08
C GLU A 29 -1.53 5.41 -12.56
N HIS A 30 -1.22 6.53 -11.91
CA HIS A 30 -0.30 7.52 -12.46
C HIS A 30 1.08 7.55 -11.78
N ASP A 31 1.33 6.80 -10.68
CA ASP A 31 2.56 6.83 -9.85
C ASP A 31 3.86 7.00 -10.68
N PRO A 32 4.28 8.25 -10.98
CA PRO A 32 5.25 8.49 -12.04
C PRO A 32 6.66 8.13 -11.57
N LYS A 33 6.85 8.13 -10.25
CA LYS A 33 8.12 7.79 -9.59
C LYS A 33 8.18 6.33 -9.17
N ASN A 34 7.12 5.55 -9.41
CA ASN A 34 6.91 4.19 -8.88
C ASN A 34 7.19 4.15 -7.37
N ARG A 35 6.74 5.18 -6.66
CA ARG A 35 6.94 5.34 -5.22
C ARG A 35 6.44 4.11 -4.48
N LEU A 36 5.23 3.61 -4.80
CA LEU A 36 4.66 2.47 -4.09
C LEU A 36 5.49 1.19 -4.31
N CYS A 37 5.99 0.98 -5.52
CA CYS A 37 6.94 -0.12 -5.80
C CYS A 37 8.23 0.05 -4.99
N LYS A 38 8.80 1.27 -4.97
CA LYS A 38 10.02 1.58 -4.23
C LYS A 38 9.86 1.36 -2.73
N THR A 39 8.73 1.77 -2.16
CA THR A 39 8.44 1.60 -0.73
C THR A 39 7.98 0.19 -0.38
N LEU A 40 7.54 -0.62 -1.35
CA LEU A 40 7.20 -2.04 -1.14
C LEU A 40 8.44 -2.93 -1.04
N CYS A 41 9.47 -2.68 -1.87
CA CYS A 41 10.67 -3.52 -1.92
C CYS A 41 11.38 -3.74 -0.55
N PRO A 42 11.51 -2.75 0.35
CA PRO A 42 12.04 -2.99 1.69
C PRO A 42 11.25 -4.04 2.48
N HIS A 43 9.91 -4.02 2.43
CA HIS A 43 9.09 -5.02 3.11
C HIS A 43 9.27 -6.41 2.49
N LEU A 44 9.29 -6.50 1.16
CA LEU A 44 9.51 -7.76 0.46
C LEU A 44 10.90 -8.36 0.74
N ARG A 45 11.95 -7.54 0.79
CA ARG A 45 13.29 -8.00 1.18
C ARG A 45 13.33 -8.52 2.61
N ALA A 46 12.63 -7.84 3.54
CA ALA A 46 12.48 -8.31 4.91
C ALA A 46 11.67 -9.62 5.01
N ALA A 47 10.86 -9.94 4.00
CA ALA A 47 10.15 -11.22 3.86
C ALA A 47 10.93 -12.27 3.05
N GLY A 48 12.20 -12.03 2.74
CA GLY A 48 13.09 -12.99 2.05
C GLY A 48 13.02 -12.97 0.53
N PHE A 49 12.36 -11.99 -0.09
CA PHE A 49 12.35 -11.85 -1.55
C PHE A 49 13.55 -11.04 -2.04
N ASP A 50 14.24 -11.52 -3.07
CA ASP A 50 15.26 -10.74 -3.78
C ASP A 50 14.61 -9.87 -4.87
N VAL A 51 14.27 -8.63 -4.51
CA VAL A 51 13.54 -7.72 -5.39
C VAL A 51 14.16 -6.32 -5.41
N THR A 52 14.21 -5.74 -6.61
CA THR A 52 14.47 -4.32 -6.80
C THR A 52 13.33 -3.67 -7.60
N PRO A 53 13.05 -2.37 -7.39
CA PRO A 53 11.97 -1.68 -8.10
C PRO A 53 12.15 -1.68 -9.63
N ALA A 54 13.41 -1.71 -10.11
CA ALA A 54 13.72 -1.74 -11.53
C ALA A 54 13.51 -3.14 -12.12
N ALA A 55 14.02 -4.19 -11.45
CA ALA A 55 14.00 -5.55 -11.99
C ALA A 55 12.61 -6.19 -12.01
N LYS A 56 11.74 -5.82 -11.06
CA LYS A 56 10.42 -6.44 -10.86
C LYS A 56 9.25 -5.46 -10.98
N ARG A 57 9.45 -4.33 -11.66
CA ARG A 57 8.47 -3.22 -11.73
C ARG A 57 7.06 -3.70 -12.10
N THR A 58 6.93 -4.49 -13.16
CA THR A 58 5.65 -4.97 -13.67
C THR A 58 4.94 -5.87 -12.66
N GLN A 59 5.67 -6.80 -12.05
CA GLN A 59 5.16 -7.71 -11.03
C GLN A 59 4.73 -6.94 -9.77
N LEU A 60 5.55 -5.98 -9.32
CA LEU A 60 5.21 -5.13 -8.18
C LEU A 60 3.93 -4.32 -8.44
N LYS A 61 3.77 -3.75 -9.64
CA LYS A 61 2.53 -3.08 -10.04
C LYS A 61 1.33 -4.02 -10.06
N ARG A 62 1.49 -5.25 -10.57
CA ARG A 62 0.43 -6.27 -10.54
C ARG A 62 0.01 -6.59 -9.11
N ILE A 63 0.96 -6.79 -8.19
CA ILE A 63 0.68 -7.05 -6.77
C ILE A 63 -0.05 -5.86 -6.12
N ILE A 64 0.43 -4.63 -6.35
CA ILE A 64 -0.23 -3.42 -5.83
C ILE A 64 -1.67 -3.33 -6.36
N GLY A 65 -1.89 -3.57 -7.65
CA GLY A 65 -3.22 -3.56 -8.26
C GLY A 65 -4.15 -4.62 -7.67
N LEU A 66 -3.66 -5.85 -7.47
CA LEU A 66 -4.43 -6.92 -6.83
C LEU A 66 -4.83 -6.56 -5.39
N LEU A 67 -3.90 -6.04 -4.60
CA LEU A 67 -4.17 -5.59 -3.24
C LEU A 67 -5.19 -4.43 -3.22
N PHE A 68 -5.05 -3.49 -4.15
CA PHE A 68 -5.97 -2.37 -4.29
C PHE A 68 -7.39 -2.83 -4.67
N ALA A 69 -7.52 -3.77 -5.60
CA ALA A 69 -8.79 -4.37 -5.98
C ALA A 69 -9.44 -5.13 -4.81
N ALA A 70 -8.65 -5.88 -4.01
CA ALA A 70 -9.16 -6.53 -2.80
C ALA A 70 -9.57 -5.55 -1.70
N GLN A 71 -9.17 -4.28 -1.81
CA GLN A 71 -9.64 -3.18 -0.98
C GLN A 71 -10.71 -2.34 -1.69
N ASP A 72 -11.41 -2.89 -2.69
CA ASP A 72 -12.46 -2.22 -3.47
C ASP A 72 -12.01 -0.87 -4.04
N HIS A 73 -10.75 -0.77 -4.45
CA HIS A 73 -10.17 0.47 -4.99
C HIS A 73 -10.21 1.64 -4.00
N ARG A 74 -10.01 1.34 -2.71
CA ARG A 74 -10.00 2.31 -1.61
C ARG A 74 -8.93 2.02 -0.56
N PRO A 75 -8.61 3.00 0.33
CA PRO A 75 -7.85 2.73 1.55
C PRO A 75 -8.48 1.65 2.43
N MET A 76 -7.65 0.96 3.22
CA MET A 76 -8.04 -0.16 4.10
C MET A 76 -9.28 0.19 4.97
N PHE A 77 -9.28 1.36 5.60
CA PHE A 77 -10.34 1.81 6.51
C PHE A 77 -11.25 2.89 5.90
N HIS A 78 -11.42 2.88 4.58
CA HIS A 78 -12.32 3.81 3.93
C HIS A 78 -13.77 3.60 4.37
N VAL A 79 -14.43 4.69 4.76
CA VAL A 79 -15.84 4.69 5.15
C VAL A 79 -16.60 5.55 4.17
N GLU A 80 -17.66 4.98 3.58
CA GLU A 80 -18.58 5.67 2.69
C GLU A 80 -19.73 6.34 3.45
N GLY A 81 -20.51 7.18 2.77
CA GLY A 81 -21.73 7.79 3.31
C GLY A 81 -21.51 8.98 4.25
N THR A 82 -20.31 9.52 4.33
CA THR A 82 -19.98 10.71 5.13
C THR A 82 -19.94 11.97 4.25
N GLU A 83 -20.34 13.13 4.78
CA GLU A 83 -20.30 14.43 4.07
C GLU A 83 -18.93 14.72 3.43
N LEU A 84 -17.84 14.39 4.14
CA LEU A 84 -16.47 14.54 3.65
C LEU A 84 -15.67 13.25 3.91
N PRO A 85 -14.76 12.84 3.01
CA PRO A 85 -13.98 11.62 3.15
C PRO A 85 -13.29 11.50 4.49
N LEU A 86 -13.42 10.34 5.13
CA LEU A 86 -12.72 10.03 6.36
C LEU A 86 -11.32 9.45 6.13
N CYS A 87 -10.82 9.42 4.89
CA CYS A 87 -9.42 9.14 4.58
C CYS A 87 -8.77 10.40 4.05
N TRP A 88 -7.60 10.76 4.57
CA TRP A 88 -6.87 11.95 4.15
C TRP A 88 -5.35 11.75 4.27
N ASN A 89 -4.61 12.65 3.63
CA ASN A 89 -3.16 12.70 3.67
C ASN A 89 -2.64 13.49 4.87
N SER A 90 -1.38 13.26 5.25
CA SER A 90 -0.69 14.07 6.25
C SER A 90 -0.60 15.55 5.81
N PRO A 91 -0.51 16.54 6.72
CA PRO A 91 -0.48 17.97 6.37
C PRO A 91 0.51 18.37 5.27
N LYS A 92 1.71 17.78 5.28
CA LYS A 92 2.77 17.98 4.26
C LYS A 92 2.40 17.53 2.83
N ASN A 93 1.24 16.90 2.64
CA ASN A 93 0.76 16.30 1.39
C ASN A 93 -0.67 16.81 1.04
N TRP A 94 -1.13 17.90 1.67
CA TRP A 94 -2.46 18.51 1.42
C TRP A 94 -2.54 19.25 0.08
N GLU A 95 -1.43 19.40 -0.63
CA GLU A 95 -1.38 19.85 -2.00
C GLU A 95 -2.08 18.88 -2.96
N PHE A 96 -2.05 17.58 -2.68
CA PHE A 96 -2.67 16.56 -3.53
C PHE A 96 -4.19 16.53 -3.36
N ALA A 97 -4.90 16.42 -4.49
CA ALA A 97 -6.34 16.14 -4.54
C ALA A 97 -6.62 14.63 -4.68
N TYR A 98 -5.66 13.80 -4.27
CA TYR A 98 -5.75 12.34 -4.27
C TYR A 98 -5.10 11.78 -3.00
N ILE A 99 -5.44 10.55 -2.63
CA ILE A 99 -4.84 9.82 -1.51
C ILE A 99 -3.44 9.37 -1.89
N LYS A 100 -2.47 9.83 -1.10
CA LYS A 100 -1.10 9.32 -1.13
C LYS A 100 -1.02 8.13 -0.19
N TYR A 101 -1.01 6.93 -0.76
CA TYR A 101 -1.06 5.66 -0.05
C TYR A 101 0.23 5.35 0.70
N GLU A 102 0.11 4.63 1.78
CA GLU A 102 1.23 4.15 2.59
C GLU A 102 1.04 2.67 2.87
N TRP A 103 2.14 1.95 3.06
CA TRP A 103 2.10 0.55 3.45
C TRP A 103 1.85 0.45 4.96
N GLY A 104 0.74 -0.15 5.33
CA GLY A 104 0.39 -0.48 6.71
C GLY A 104 0.33 -1.99 6.92
N HIS A 105 0.54 -2.44 8.15
CA HIS A 105 0.47 -3.86 8.51
C HIS A 105 -0.93 -4.18 9.07
N VAL A 106 -1.59 -5.23 8.59
CA VAL A 106 -2.92 -5.63 9.08
C VAL A 106 -2.84 -6.13 10.53
N MET A 107 -1.84 -6.96 10.82
CA MET A 107 -1.47 -7.37 12.17
C MET A 107 -0.23 -6.59 12.61
N SER A 108 -0.22 -6.11 13.86
CA SER A 108 0.88 -5.31 14.39
C SER A 108 2.20 -6.10 14.38
N ARG A 109 3.33 -5.39 14.23
CA ARG A 109 4.66 -6.02 14.22
C ARG A 109 4.97 -6.74 15.53
N ASN A 110 4.50 -6.19 16.65
CA ASN A 110 4.77 -6.70 17.99
C ASN A 110 4.05 -8.03 18.27
N GLN A 111 2.87 -8.23 17.68
CA GLN A 111 2.09 -9.46 17.84
C GLN A 111 2.38 -10.51 16.75
N ASN A 112 3.13 -10.15 15.71
CA ASN A 112 3.38 -11.03 14.58
C ASN A 112 4.85 -10.99 14.11
N ALA A 113 5.81 -11.05 15.04
CA ALA A 113 7.22 -10.91 14.73
C ALA A 113 7.71 -11.85 13.60
N ALA A 114 7.21 -13.09 13.56
CA ALA A 114 7.63 -14.10 12.59
C ALA A 114 7.14 -13.85 11.15
N SER A 115 5.97 -13.24 10.96
CA SER A 115 5.40 -13.00 9.63
C SER A 115 5.01 -11.54 9.38
N CYS A 116 5.51 -10.61 10.19
CA CYS A 116 5.11 -9.20 10.13
C CYS A 116 5.33 -8.58 8.75
N HIS A 117 6.36 -9.02 8.03
CA HIS A 117 6.68 -8.53 6.70
C HIS A 117 6.08 -9.35 5.56
N SER A 118 5.31 -10.41 5.86
CA SER A 118 4.62 -11.18 4.83
C SER A 118 3.77 -10.25 3.97
N LEU A 119 3.76 -10.52 2.67
CA LEU A 119 3.04 -9.67 1.73
C LEU A 119 1.53 -9.68 2.03
N GLU A 120 1.02 -10.80 2.54
CA GLU A 120 -0.37 -10.96 3.00
C GLU A 120 -0.71 -10.09 4.23
N ASN A 121 0.30 -9.64 4.98
CA ASN A 121 0.12 -8.74 6.11
C ASN A 121 0.14 -7.26 5.69
N LEU A 122 0.43 -6.92 4.43
CA LEU A 122 0.50 -5.53 3.97
C LEU A 122 -0.80 -5.06 3.30
N GLY A 123 -1.18 -3.81 3.54
CA GLY A 123 -2.28 -3.15 2.83
C GLY A 123 -1.95 -1.70 2.46
N LEU A 124 -2.84 -1.09 1.69
CA LEU A 124 -2.77 0.31 1.25
C LEU A 124 -3.60 1.21 2.18
N TYR A 125 -2.94 2.16 2.83
CA TYR A 125 -3.52 3.01 3.88
C TYR A 125 -3.41 4.49 3.48
N SER A 126 -4.31 5.32 3.98
CA SER A 126 -4.08 6.78 3.98
C SER A 126 -3.32 7.18 5.26
N ALA A 127 -2.77 8.39 5.31
CA ALA A 127 -2.05 8.87 6.51
C ALA A 127 -2.90 8.79 7.79
N ARG A 128 -4.19 9.16 7.74
CA ARG A 128 -5.13 8.97 8.88
C ARG A 128 -5.21 7.52 9.32
N CYS A 129 -5.33 6.59 8.37
CA CYS A 129 -5.47 5.16 8.64
C CYS A 129 -4.25 4.67 9.45
N ASN A 130 -3.07 5.19 9.17
CA ASN A 130 -1.85 4.86 9.91
C ASN A 130 -1.76 5.54 11.29
N GLN A 131 -2.30 6.75 11.44
CA GLN A 131 -2.17 7.55 12.67
C GLN A 131 -3.21 7.26 13.76
N HIS A 132 -4.48 7.02 13.38
CA HIS A 132 -5.57 6.89 14.37
C HIS A 132 -5.97 5.45 14.67
N ILE A 133 -5.64 4.53 13.77
CA ILE A 133 -6.16 3.16 13.83
C ILE A 133 -5.05 2.17 14.24
N GLN A 134 -3.77 2.46 13.97
CA GLN A 134 -2.68 1.50 14.16
C GLN A 134 -1.64 1.84 15.23
N THR A 135 -1.85 2.87 16.06
CA THR A 135 -0.82 3.26 17.03
C THR A 135 -0.67 2.31 18.22
N SER A 136 -1.61 1.36 18.44
CA SER A 136 -1.44 0.26 19.40
C SER A 136 -2.37 -0.93 19.19
N LEU A 137 -3.47 -0.75 18.45
CA LEU A 137 -4.52 -1.76 18.30
C LEU A 137 -4.43 -2.48 16.95
N ASP A 138 -4.65 -3.80 16.96
CA ASP A 138 -4.76 -4.60 15.75
C ASP A 138 -6.17 -4.50 15.14
N VAL A 139 -6.29 -4.96 13.88
CA VAL A 139 -7.57 -4.96 13.16
C VAL A 139 -8.69 -5.68 13.93
N PRO A 140 -8.45 -6.85 14.57
CA PRO A 140 -9.40 -7.46 15.50
C PRO A 140 -9.88 -6.56 16.66
N GLU A 141 -8.98 -5.84 17.34
CA GLU A 141 -9.32 -4.90 18.42
C GLU A 141 -10.15 -3.72 17.89
N LEU A 142 -9.86 -3.26 16.68
CA LEU A 142 -10.62 -2.19 16.02
C LEU A 142 -12.03 -2.63 15.65
N MET A 143 -12.24 -3.91 15.34
CA MET A 143 -13.57 -4.45 15.08
C MET A 143 -14.46 -4.43 16.33
N GLN A 144 -13.89 -4.40 17.54
CA GLN A 144 -14.66 -4.31 18.79
C GLN A 144 -15.36 -2.96 18.97
N TYR A 145 -14.85 -1.88 18.35
CA TYR A 145 -15.54 -0.59 18.33
C TYR A 145 -16.81 -0.60 17.45
N GLY A 146 -17.02 -1.65 16.66
CA GLY A 146 -18.24 -1.86 15.88
C GLY A 146 -18.46 -0.83 14.76
N GLY A 147 -19.70 -0.77 14.28
CA GLY A 147 -20.13 0.21 13.29
C GLY A 147 -19.54 0.01 11.89
N ILE A 148 -19.56 1.10 11.10
CA ILE A 148 -19.24 1.07 9.66
C ILE A 148 -17.76 0.71 9.41
N ILE A 149 -16.86 1.06 10.34
CA ILE A 149 -15.43 0.69 10.23
C ILE A 149 -15.25 -0.82 10.36
N ALA A 150 -15.91 -1.46 11.33
CA ALA A 150 -15.81 -2.91 11.52
C ALA A 150 -16.38 -3.68 10.30
N GLN A 151 -17.49 -3.21 9.75
CA GLN A 151 -18.07 -3.76 8.51
C GLN A 151 -17.11 -3.63 7.34
N ARG A 152 -16.55 -2.44 7.13
CA ARG A 152 -15.55 -2.18 6.09
C ARG A 152 -14.37 -3.13 6.19
N VAL A 153 -13.80 -3.22 7.38
CA VAL A 153 -12.66 -4.09 7.68
C VAL A 153 -12.99 -5.54 7.36
N SER A 154 -14.16 -6.02 7.80
CA SER A 154 -14.59 -7.40 7.55
C SER A 154 -14.70 -7.72 6.06
N ILE A 155 -15.27 -6.81 5.27
CA ILE A 155 -15.36 -6.93 3.81
C ILE A 155 -13.97 -7.02 3.19
N VAL A 156 -13.09 -6.08 3.53
CA VAL A 156 -11.73 -6.03 2.99
C VAL A 156 -10.93 -7.27 3.37
N LEU A 157 -10.99 -7.73 4.63
CA LEU A 157 -10.31 -8.96 5.06
C LEU A 157 -10.85 -10.19 4.35
N THR A 158 -12.15 -10.25 4.09
CA THR A 158 -12.77 -11.34 3.32
C THR A 158 -12.29 -11.34 1.87
N ASN A 159 -12.27 -10.17 1.22
CA ASN A 159 -11.78 -10.02 -0.15
C ASN A 159 -10.30 -10.35 -0.27
N ARG A 160 -9.48 -9.95 0.71
CA ARG A 160 -8.06 -10.32 0.79
C ARG A 160 -7.86 -11.82 0.94
N ARG A 161 -8.64 -12.51 1.80
CA ARG A 161 -8.60 -13.97 1.91
C ARG A 161 -8.90 -14.65 0.57
N LYS A 162 -9.94 -14.18 -0.14
CA LYS A 162 -10.26 -14.67 -1.50
C LYS A 162 -9.12 -14.41 -2.48
N LEU A 163 -8.55 -13.21 -2.46
CA LEU A 163 -7.39 -12.87 -3.30
C LEU A 163 -6.23 -13.82 -3.04
N PHE A 164 -5.83 -14.03 -1.79
CA PHE A 164 -4.65 -14.83 -1.46
C PHE A 164 -4.81 -16.31 -1.80
N ALA A 165 -6.03 -16.82 -1.80
CA ALA A 165 -6.36 -18.15 -2.31
C ALA A 165 -6.42 -18.24 -3.84
N SER A 166 -6.44 -17.11 -4.56
CA SER A 166 -6.62 -17.09 -6.01
C SER A 166 -5.35 -17.42 -6.77
N GLN A 167 -5.50 -18.06 -7.94
CA GLN A 167 -4.39 -18.32 -8.86
C GLN A 167 -3.67 -17.04 -9.28
N ALA A 168 -4.42 -15.96 -9.52
CA ALA A 168 -3.86 -14.68 -9.95
C ALA A 168 -2.85 -14.11 -8.93
N TRP A 169 -3.07 -14.33 -7.64
CA TRP A 169 -2.15 -13.98 -6.56
C TRP A 169 -0.93 -14.88 -6.55
N GLN A 170 -1.14 -16.20 -6.56
CA GLN A 170 -0.07 -17.19 -6.51
C GLN A 170 0.92 -17.01 -7.67
N GLU A 171 0.41 -16.77 -8.89
CA GLU A 171 1.25 -16.43 -10.05
C GLU A 171 2.05 -15.14 -9.85
N ALA A 172 1.41 -14.09 -9.33
CA ALA A 172 2.06 -12.81 -9.13
C ALA A 172 3.21 -12.90 -8.10
N VAL A 173 3.01 -13.67 -7.03
CA VAL A 173 4.03 -13.89 -5.98
C VAL A 173 5.13 -14.83 -6.45
N SER A 174 4.81 -15.91 -7.16
CA SER A 174 5.81 -16.82 -7.75
C SER A 174 6.74 -16.09 -8.74
N ALA A 175 6.19 -15.19 -9.57
CA ALA A 175 6.98 -14.38 -10.51
C ALA A 175 7.96 -13.41 -9.82
N LEU A 176 7.79 -13.11 -8.52
CA LEU A 176 8.80 -12.38 -7.76
C LEU A 176 10.04 -13.23 -7.45
N ARG A 177 9.87 -14.56 -7.31
CA ARG A 177 10.94 -15.50 -6.94
C ARG A 177 11.77 -15.95 -8.13
N GLU A 178 11.23 -15.88 -9.34
CA GLU A 178 11.97 -16.19 -10.55
C GLU A 178 13.14 -15.21 -10.76
N ILE A 179 14.35 -15.70 -11.00
CA ILE A 179 15.50 -14.84 -11.31
C ILE A 179 15.27 -14.23 -12.70
N SER A 180 15.32 -12.91 -12.82
CA SER A 180 15.30 -12.27 -14.13
C SER A 180 16.59 -12.67 -14.89
N PRO A 181 16.52 -13.22 -16.11
CA PRO A 181 17.67 -13.77 -16.83
C PRO A 181 18.79 -12.75 -17.16
N ASN A 182 18.60 -11.46 -16.91
CA ASN A 182 19.55 -10.40 -17.24
C ASN A 182 20.70 -10.20 -16.23
N ASN A 183 20.96 -11.15 -15.32
CA ASN A 183 22.08 -11.08 -14.38
C ASN A 183 23.10 -12.21 -14.55
N SER A 184 23.23 -12.77 -15.75
CA SER A 184 24.37 -13.60 -16.12
C SER A 184 25.64 -12.74 -16.19
N SER A 185 26.37 -12.71 -15.06
CA SER A 185 27.83 -12.71 -14.97
C SER A 185 28.59 -11.97 -16.07
N LYS A 186 29.00 -10.72 -15.81
CA LYS A 186 30.24 -10.21 -16.41
C LYS A 186 31.40 -10.96 -15.73
N PRO A 187 32.24 -11.71 -16.47
CA PRO A 187 33.43 -12.31 -15.88
C PRO A 187 34.36 -11.19 -15.41
N ASN A 188 34.85 -11.36 -14.19
CA ASN A 188 35.82 -10.48 -13.56
C ASN A 188 37.11 -10.52 -14.39
N PRO A 189 37.65 -9.41 -14.92
CA PRO A 189 38.93 -9.45 -15.60
C PRO A 189 40.00 -9.79 -14.56
N LEU A 190 40.67 -10.92 -14.78
CA LEU A 190 41.82 -11.39 -14.01
C LEU A 190 42.79 -10.23 -13.78
N ARG A 191 43.05 -9.90 -12.52
CA ARG A 191 44.18 -9.06 -12.15
C ARG A 191 45.45 -9.78 -12.58
N GLY A 192 46.10 -9.25 -13.61
CA GLY A 192 47.43 -9.66 -14.01
C GLY A 192 48.41 -9.36 -12.87
N SER A 193 49.13 -10.41 -12.47
CA SER A 193 50.34 -10.32 -11.67
C SER A 193 51.42 -9.62 -12.50
N ALA A 194 52.00 -8.57 -11.93
CA ALA A 194 53.33 -8.06 -12.28
C ALA A 194 54.03 -7.72 -10.97
#